data_AF-A0A6L8V4U7-F1
#
_entry.id   AF-A0A6L8V4U7-F1
#
_cell.length_a   1.000
_cell.length_b   1.000
_cell.length_c   1.000
_cell.angle_alpha   90.00
_cell.angle_beta   90.00
_cell.angle_gamma   90.00
#
_symmetry.space_group_name_H-M   'P 1'
#
loop_
_entity.id
_entity.type
_entity.pdbx_description
1 polymer ?
#
loop_
_entity_poly.entity_id
_entity_poly.type
_entity_poly.pdbx_seq_one_letter_code
_entity_poly.pdbx_strand_id
1 'polypeptide(L)'
;MRIRNDRFPGGVHKALTLSYDDGRIHDRRLVGKLNEYGIKGTFHLNSGFLGKEGYISAEEAASLFTGHEVSAHTVDHPFLEQSPTDQIVSEIIDDRRALESLVGYPVRGMSYPFGTNSDRVVSLLPALGIEYARTVASHGKFQLPDDFLRWHPTCHHKQMMEYGEQFAKLEQRHTRMALFYVWGHSYEFENDNNWDLIDRFGEMMGGHDNIWYATNTEIFTYLQAVEQLRYSVDRHLVHNPTATSVWISVEGDSVEIPAGQIVRLS
;
A
#
# COMPACT_ATOMS: atom_id res chain seq x y z
N MET A 1 31.39 12.43 -0.47
CA MET A 1 30.35 11.63 0.18
C MET A 1 29.38 11.07 -0.85
N ARG A 2 29.22 9.75 -0.88
CA ARG A 2 28.22 9.03 -1.66
C ARG A 2 26.97 8.87 -0.80
N ILE A 3 25.87 9.47 -1.24
CA ILE A 3 24.56 9.39 -0.59
C ILE A 3 23.59 8.67 -1.53
N ARG A 4 22.75 7.79 -0.98
CA ARG A 4 21.66 7.13 -1.71
C ARG A 4 20.38 7.14 -0.88
N ASN A 5 19.27 7.43 -1.55
CA ASN A 5 17.92 7.34 -1.00
C ASN A 5 17.37 5.95 -1.29
N ASP A 6 17.95 4.94 -0.64
CA ASP A 6 17.74 3.53 -0.98
C ASP A 6 17.28 2.69 0.23
N ARG A 7 16.80 3.32 1.30
CA ARG A 7 16.37 2.67 2.54
C ARG A 7 14.91 2.94 2.82
N PHE A 8 14.26 1.96 3.42
CA PHE A 8 12.98 2.05 4.12
C PHE A 8 13.20 2.31 5.62
N PRO A 9 12.13 2.54 6.41
CA PRO A 9 12.21 2.65 7.87
C PRO A 9 13.05 1.55 8.51
N GLY A 10 13.84 1.92 9.52
CA GLY A 10 14.79 1.01 10.16
C GLY A 10 16.05 0.70 9.35
N GLY A 11 16.26 1.38 8.21
CA GLY A 11 17.46 1.18 7.38
C GLY A 11 17.43 -0.08 6.52
N VAL A 12 16.27 -0.72 6.42
CA VAL A 12 16.08 -1.93 5.61
C VAL A 12 15.91 -1.56 4.14
N HIS A 13 15.99 -2.55 3.26
CA HIS A 13 15.85 -2.36 1.83
C HIS A 13 14.62 -3.04 1.23
N LYS A 14 13.90 -3.84 2.02
CA LYS A 14 12.73 -4.60 1.57
C LYS A 14 11.50 -4.06 2.26
N ALA A 15 10.41 -3.95 1.52
CA ALA A 15 9.08 -3.69 2.06
C ALA A 15 8.07 -4.70 1.51
N LEU A 16 7.09 -5.08 2.33
CA LEU A 16 5.98 -5.94 1.97
C LEU A 16 4.67 -5.20 2.25
N THR A 17 3.79 -5.18 1.25
CA THR A 17 2.41 -4.72 1.40
C THR A 17 1.43 -5.60 0.64
N LEU A 18 0.26 -5.76 1.23
CA LEU A 18 -0.85 -6.51 0.66
C LEU A 18 -2.05 -5.57 0.49
N SER A 19 -2.86 -5.79 -0.55
CA SER A 19 -4.16 -5.12 -0.65
C SER A 19 -5.29 -6.01 -1.09
N TYR A 20 -6.48 -5.81 -0.53
CA TYR A 20 -7.66 -6.61 -0.84
C TYR A 20 -8.88 -5.72 -1.10
N ASP A 21 -9.75 -6.19 -2.00
CA ASP A 21 -10.90 -5.43 -2.49
C ASP A 21 -12.24 -5.93 -1.91
N ASP A 22 -13.27 -5.09 -2.08
CA ASP A 22 -14.71 -5.33 -1.92
C ASP A 22 -15.27 -5.37 -0.50
N GLY A 23 -14.47 -5.46 0.56
CA GLY A 23 -15.01 -5.47 1.94
C GLY A 23 -15.89 -6.69 2.25
N ARG A 24 -15.49 -7.87 1.75
CA ARG A 24 -16.27 -9.10 1.89
C ARG A 24 -16.14 -9.65 3.31
N ILE A 25 -17.13 -10.43 3.76
CA ILE A 25 -17.11 -11.06 5.10
C ILE A 25 -15.84 -11.89 5.41
N HIS A 26 -15.15 -12.35 4.36
CA HIS A 26 -13.92 -13.13 4.42
C HIS A 26 -12.72 -12.29 4.89
N ASP A 27 -12.79 -10.95 4.79
CA ASP A 27 -11.77 -10.04 5.32
C ASP A 27 -11.58 -10.23 6.82
N ARG A 28 -12.62 -10.62 7.57
CA ARG A 28 -12.52 -10.96 9.00
C ARG A 28 -11.45 -12.02 9.27
N ARG A 29 -11.45 -13.10 8.47
CA ARG A 29 -10.49 -14.20 8.62
C ARG A 29 -9.11 -13.78 8.11
N LEU A 30 -9.06 -13.07 7.00
CA LEU A 30 -7.81 -12.61 6.41
C LEU A 30 -7.07 -11.64 7.35
N VAL A 31 -7.74 -10.62 7.88
CA VAL A 31 -7.19 -9.69 8.88
C VAL A 31 -6.63 -10.45 10.08
N GLY A 32 -7.37 -11.43 10.61
CA GLY A 32 -6.90 -12.26 11.73
C GLY A 32 -5.56 -12.94 11.43
N LYS A 33 -5.42 -13.50 10.23
CA LYS A 33 -4.18 -14.14 9.78
C LYS A 33 -3.06 -13.13 9.55
N LEU A 34 -3.33 -12.00 8.90
CA LEU A 34 -2.32 -10.95 8.70
C LEU A 34 -1.74 -10.47 10.04
N ASN A 35 -2.60 -10.27 11.04
CA ASN A 35 -2.21 -9.89 12.39
C ASN A 35 -1.34 -10.94 13.07
N GLU A 36 -1.66 -12.23 12.91
CA GLU A 36 -0.86 -13.35 13.48
C GLU A 36 0.60 -13.31 12.99
N TYR A 37 0.82 -12.96 11.72
CA TYR A 37 2.15 -12.93 11.11
C TYR A 37 2.81 -11.54 11.10
N GLY A 38 2.17 -10.53 11.70
CA GLY A 38 2.68 -9.15 11.72
C GLY A 38 2.72 -8.47 10.34
N ILE A 39 1.90 -8.93 9.40
CA ILE A 39 1.81 -8.39 8.04
C ILE A 39 0.71 -7.33 8.00
N LYS A 40 0.97 -6.22 7.32
CA LYS A 40 -0.03 -5.16 7.12
C LYS A 40 -0.71 -5.28 5.76
N GLY A 41 -2.00 -4.93 5.74
CA GLY A 41 -2.82 -4.89 4.54
C GLY A 41 -3.51 -3.54 4.34
N THR A 42 -3.94 -3.32 3.10
CA THR A 42 -4.79 -2.21 2.67
C THR A 42 -6.09 -2.77 2.10
N PHE A 43 -7.24 -2.38 2.64
CA PHE A 43 -8.54 -2.91 2.26
C PHE A 43 -9.34 -1.82 1.55
N HIS A 44 -9.60 -2.02 0.27
CA HIS A 44 -10.37 -1.10 -0.54
C HIS A 44 -11.85 -1.48 -0.46
N LEU A 45 -12.65 -0.63 0.18
CA LEU A 45 -14.03 -0.94 0.52
C LEU A 45 -14.99 -0.19 -0.38
N ASN A 46 -16.12 -0.80 -0.68
CA ASN A 46 -17.27 -0.16 -1.30
C ASN A 46 -18.26 0.24 -0.21
N SER A 47 -18.34 1.52 0.11
CA SER A 47 -19.28 2.03 1.12
C SER A 47 -20.74 1.65 0.85
N GLY A 48 -21.14 1.62 -0.42
CA GLY A 48 -22.49 1.21 -0.83
C GLY A 48 -22.78 -0.28 -0.60
N PHE A 49 -21.76 -1.12 -0.36
CA PHE A 49 -21.93 -2.55 -0.12
C PHE A 49 -21.89 -2.95 1.34
N LEU A 50 -21.39 -2.09 2.24
CA LEU A 50 -21.34 -2.36 3.67
C LEU A 50 -22.74 -2.69 4.22
N GLY A 51 -22.83 -3.78 4.97
CA GLY A 51 -24.08 -4.29 5.54
C GLY A 51 -24.97 -5.11 4.59
N LYS A 52 -24.63 -5.20 3.29
CA LYS A 52 -25.31 -6.12 2.35
C LYS A 52 -24.88 -7.58 2.60
N GLU A 53 -25.67 -8.53 2.10
CA GLU A 53 -25.36 -9.95 2.22
C GLU A 53 -23.98 -10.30 1.62
N GLY A 54 -23.14 -10.97 2.42
CA GLY A 54 -21.77 -11.33 2.05
C GLY A 54 -20.72 -10.22 2.21
N TYR A 55 -21.10 -9.04 2.70
CA TYR A 55 -20.20 -7.94 3.02
C TYR A 55 -20.08 -7.70 4.53
N ILE A 56 -18.99 -7.08 4.98
CA ILE A 56 -18.85 -6.64 6.37
C ILE A 56 -19.85 -5.53 6.69
N SER A 57 -20.14 -5.31 7.97
CA SER A 57 -20.97 -4.19 8.41
C SER A 57 -20.16 -2.89 8.51
N ALA A 58 -20.82 -1.74 8.45
CA ALA A 58 -20.15 -0.45 8.62
C ALA A 58 -19.63 -0.27 10.05
N GLU A 59 -20.37 -0.79 11.04
CA GLU A 59 -20.07 -0.67 12.47
C GLU A 59 -18.80 -1.41 12.89
N GLU A 60 -18.45 -2.49 12.20
CA GLU A 60 -17.23 -3.25 12.50
C GLU A 60 -15.99 -2.75 11.73
N ALA A 61 -16.15 -1.92 10.68
CA ALA A 61 -15.04 -1.57 9.79
C ALA A 61 -13.84 -0.96 10.53
N ALA A 62 -14.09 -0.01 11.44
CA ALA A 62 -13.03 0.66 12.19
C ALA A 62 -12.23 -0.31 13.09
N SER A 63 -12.92 -1.18 13.82
CA SER A 63 -12.26 -2.13 14.72
C SER A 63 -11.60 -3.27 13.96
N LEU A 64 -12.25 -3.78 12.92
CA LEU A 64 -11.74 -4.85 12.07
C LEU A 64 -10.41 -4.46 11.44
N PHE A 65 -10.29 -3.26 10.85
CA PHE A 65 -9.07 -2.85 10.16
C PHE A 65 -8.05 -2.11 11.04
N THR A 66 -8.10 -2.29 12.36
CA THR A 66 -7.09 -1.72 13.27
C THR A 66 -5.69 -2.22 12.90
N GLY A 67 -4.74 -1.31 12.65
CA GLY A 67 -3.37 -1.66 12.20
C GLY A 67 -3.25 -1.92 10.69
N HIS A 68 -4.35 -1.83 9.96
CA HIS A 68 -4.44 -1.88 8.52
C HIS A 68 -4.99 -0.55 7.98
N GLU A 69 -5.01 -0.42 6.66
CA GLU A 69 -5.57 0.73 5.99
C GLU A 69 -6.93 0.42 5.40
N VAL A 70 -7.87 1.34 5.55
CA VAL A 70 -9.11 1.41 4.76
C VAL A 70 -8.90 2.41 3.63
N SER A 71 -9.25 1.98 2.43
CA SER A 71 -9.01 2.67 1.17
C SER A 71 -10.29 2.68 0.34
N ALA A 72 -10.43 3.60 -0.61
CA ALA A 72 -11.66 3.74 -1.40
C ALA A 72 -11.75 2.68 -2.51
N HIS A 73 -12.96 2.21 -2.79
CA HIS A 73 -13.24 1.37 -3.96
C HIS A 73 -14.49 1.81 -4.73
N THR A 74 -14.95 3.05 -4.54
CA THR A 74 -16.22 3.62 -5.04
C THR A 74 -17.46 3.10 -4.31
N VAL A 75 -18.56 3.84 -4.40
CA VAL A 75 -19.80 3.48 -3.68
C VAL A 75 -20.37 2.16 -4.20
N ASP A 76 -20.62 2.08 -5.51
CA ASP A 76 -21.40 0.99 -6.12
C ASP A 76 -20.59 0.14 -7.11
N HIS A 77 -19.27 0.30 -7.15
CA HIS A 77 -18.36 -0.46 -8.00
C HIS A 77 -18.71 -0.38 -9.52
N PRO A 78 -18.83 0.82 -10.14
CA PRO A 78 -19.11 0.94 -11.58
C PRO A 78 -17.85 0.92 -12.45
N PHE A 79 -18.01 0.68 -13.75
CA PHE A 79 -16.95 0.88 -14.75
C PHE A 79 -16.66 2.38 -14.97
N LEU A 80 -15.72 2.94 -14.19
CA LEU A 80 -15.45 4.38 -14.16
C LEU A 80 -15.11 4.98 -15.53
N GLU A 81 -14.41 4.25 -16.40
CA GLU A 81 -14.06 4.73 -17.74
C GLU A 81 -15.28 4.92 -18.65
N GLN A 82 -16.38 4.22 -18.35
CA GLN A 82 -17.66 4.28 -19.06
C GLN A 82 -18.67 5.23 -18.39
N SER A 83 -18.41 5.64 -17.14
CA SER A 83 -19.28 6.54 -16.39
C SER A 83 -19.16 8.01 -16.82
N PRO A 84 -20.26 8.79 -16.76
CA PRO A 84 -20.21 10.25 -16.81
C PRO A 84 -19.28 10.85 -15.74
N THR A 85 -18.69 12.01 -16.02
CA THR A 85 -17.70 12.65 -15.12
C THR A 85 -18.28 13.01 -13.76
N ASP A 86 -19.51 13.53 -13.72
CA ASP A 86 -20.22 13.83 -12.48
C ASP A 86 -20.46 12.57 -11.63
N GLN A 87 -20.80 11.44 -12.27
CA GLN A 87 -20.92 10.16 -11.58
C GLN A 87 -19.57 9.67 -11.02
N ILE A 88 -18.47 9.76 -11.80
CA ILE A 88 -17.13 9.40 -11.29
C ILE A 88 -16.80 10.20 -10.02
N VAL A 89 -17.11 11.50 -10.04
CA VAL A 89 -16.86 12.38 -8.89
C VAL A 89 -17.69 11.97 -7.68
N SER A 90 -19.00 11.73 -7.84
CA SER A 90 -19.86 11.31 -6.71
C SER A 90 -19.44 9.94 -6.16
N GLU A 91 -19.17 8.97 -7.03
CA GLU A 91 -18.72 7.62 -6.65
C GLU A 91 -17.47 7.63 -5.80
N ILE A 92 -16.52 8.52 -6.07
CA ILE A 92 -15.28 8.59 -5.31
C ILE A 92 -15.46 9.43 -4.04
N ILE A 93 -16.09 10.61 -4.14
CA ILE A 93 -16.21 11.53 -2.99
C ILE A 93 -17.17 11.00 -1.93
N ASP A 94 -18.29 10.41 -2.32
CA ASP A 94 -19.26 9.89 -1.37
C ASP A 94 -18.73 8.62 -0.69
N ASP A 95 -17.96 7.79 -1.40
CA ASP A 95 -17.29 6.63 -0.83
C ASP A 95 -16.24 7.04 0.20
N ARG A 96 -15.34 7.97 -0.16
CA ARG A 96 -14.37 8.54 0.78
C ARG A 96 -15.06 9.13 2.01
N ARG A 97 -16.10 9.95 1.83
CA ARG A 97 -16.82 10.57 2.95
C ARG A 97 -17.41 9.52 3.90
N ALA A 98 -18.03 8.48 3.36
CA ALA A 98 -18.59 7.41 4.16
C ALA A 98 -17.49 6.67 4.94
N LEU A 99 -16.42 6.24 4.26
CA LEU A 99 -15.33 5.51 4.90
C LEU A 99 -14.58 6.34 5.94
N GLU A 100 -14.27 7.62 5.65
CA GLU A 100 -13.64 8.56 6.59
C GLU A 100 -14.46 8.73 7.88
N SER A 101 -15.80 8.74 7.76
CA SER A 101 -16.69 8.83 8.92
C SER A 101 -16.65 7.58 9.82
N LEU A 102 -16.28 6.42 9.27
CA LEU A 102 -16.12 5.17 10.01
C LEU A 102 -14.76 5.10 10.69
N VAL A 103 -13.68 5.43 9.97
CA VAL A 103 -12.31 5.16 10.42
C VAL A 103 -11.61 6.33 11.09
N GLY A 104 -12.15 7.55 10.95
CA GLY A 104 -11.65 8.74 11.65
C GLY A 104 -10.32 9.30 11.10
N TYR A 105 -9.92 8.91 9.89
CA TYR A 105 -8.76 9.47 9.18
C TYR A 105 -9.09 9.68 7.69
N PRO A 106 -8.37 10.59 6.99
CA PRO A 106 -8.58 10.82 5.57
C PRO A 106 -8.29 9.58 4.73
N VAL A 107 -9.23 9.18 3.88
CA VAL A 107 -9.05 8.07 2.94
C VAL A 107 -8.45 8.62 1.66
N ARG A 108 -7.19 8.28 1.38
CA ARG A 108 -6.40 8.90 0.28
C ARG A 108 -5.96 7.90 -0.79
N GLY A 109 -6.19 6.62 -0.55
CA GLY A 109 -5.92 5.56 -1.50
C GLY A 109 -7.17 5.11 -2.25
N MET A 110 -6.96 4.43 -3.37
CA MET A 110 -8.02 3.78 -4.13
C MET A 110 -7.55 2.49 -4.80
N SER A 111 -8.49 1.63 -5.18
CA SER A 111 -8.32 0.68 -6.27
C SER A 111 -9.39 0.87 -7.33
N TYR A 112 -9.04 0.65 -8.60
CA TYR A 112 -9.97 0.82 -9.71
C TYR A 112 -10.98 -0.34 -9.76
N PRO A 113 -12.30 -0.09 -9.65
CA PRO A 113 -13.32 -1.12 -9.87
C PRO A 113 -13.13 -1.81 -11.21
N PHE A 114 -13.31 -3.14 -11.23
CA PHE A 114 -13.06 -3.99 -12.40
C PHE A 114 -11.64 -3.90 -13.00
N GLY A 115 -10.70 -3.23 -12.33
CA GLY A 115 -9.36 -2.98 -12.83
C GLY A 115 -9.27 -2.01 -14.01
N THR A 116 -10.37 -1.34 -14.36
CA THR A 116 -10.44 -0.46 -15.53
C THR A 116 -10.12 0.99 -15.17
N ASN A 117 -9.31 1.64 -16.01
CA ASN A 117 -8.99 3.06 -15.86
C ASN A 117 -8.81 3.71 -17.24
N SER A 118 -8.85 5.04 -17.26
CA SER A 118 -8.55 5.86 -18.45
C SER A 118 -7.85 7.13 -18.02
N ASP A 119 -7.15 7.80 -18.94
CA ASP A 119 -6.52 9.10 -18.64
C ASP A 119 -7.50 10.12 -18.07
N ARG A 120 -8.76 10.09 -18.53
CA ARG A 120 -9.85 10.90 -17.99
C ARG A 120 -10.04 10.62 -16.49
N VAL A 121 -10.25 9.36 -16.11
CA VAL A 121 -10.44 8.97 -14.70
C VAL A 121 -9.21 9.33 -13.87
N VAL A 122 -8.01 8.96 -14.33
CA VAL A 122 -6.76 9.21 -13.60
C VAL A 122 -6.53 10.70 -13.36
N SER A 123 -6.81 11.55 -14.35
CA SER A 123 -6.62 13.01 -14.22
C SER A 123 -7.52 13.66 -13.18
N LEU A 124 -8.66 13.04 -12.83
CA LEU A 124 -9.59 13.56 -11.81
C LEU A 124 -9.11 13.24 -10.39
N LEU A 125 -8.44 12.11 -10.18
CA LEU A 125 -8.13 11.56 -8.85
C LEU A 125 -7.45 12.55 -7.89
N PRO A 126 -6.42 13.33 -8.28
CA PRO A 126 -5.77 14.27 -7.37
C PRO A 126 -6.70 15.36 -6.86
N ALA A 127 -7.56 15.89 -7.73
CA ALA A 127 -8.54 16.91 -7.35
C ALA A 127 -9.63 16.35 -6.40
N LEU A 128 -9.82 15.04 -6.42
CA LEU A 128 -10.70 14.30 -5.52
C LEU A 128 -9.98 13.78 -4.27
N GLY A 129 -8.72 14.16 -4.04
CA GLY A 129 -7.95 13.82 -2.84
C GLY A 129 -7.34 12.42 -2.82
N ILE A 130 -7.37 11.70 -3.95
CA ILE A 130 -6.72 10.40 -4.11
C ILE A 130 -5.25 10.61 -4.52
N GLU A 131 -4.35 9.98 -3.78
CA GLU A 131 -2.89 10.10 -3.94
C GLU A 131 -2.26 8.90 -4.63
N TYR A 132 -2.86 7.73 -4.45
CA TYR A 132 -2.45 6.52 -5.14
C TYR A 132 -3.68 5.69 -5.53
N ALA A 133 -3.58 4.95 -6.62
CA ALA A 133 -4.61 4.02 -7.07
C ALA A 133 -4.00 2.75 -7.64
N ARG A 134 -4.39 1.60 -7.10
CA ARG A 134 -3.87 0.30 -7.57
C ARG A 134 -4.66 -0.24 -8.76
N THR A 135 -3.92 -0.73 -9.74
CA THR A 135 -4.43 -1.42 -10.94
C THR A 135 -4.36 -2.95 -10.79
N VAL A 136 -4.97 -3.68 -11.71
CA VAL A 136 -4.88 -5.16 -11.74
C VAL A 136 -3.69 -5.69 -12.55
N ALA A 137 -2.91 -4.81 -13.19
CA ALA A 137 -1.77 -5.22 -14.02
C ALA A 137 -0.57 -5.58 -13.14
N SER A 138 -0.31 -6.89 -13.00
CA SER A 138 0.85 -7.40 -12.25
C SER A 138 2.10 -7.44 -13.11
N HIS A 139 3.21 -6.86 -12.64
CA HIS A 139 4.46 -6.78 -13.41
C HIS A 139 5.50 -7.84 -13.05
N GLY A 140 5.30 -8.64 -11.99
CA GLY A 140 6.20 -9.73 -11.59
C GLY A 140 7.61 -9.28 -11.17
N LYS A 141 7.71 -8.08 -10.59
CA LYS A 141 8.99 -7.46 -10.16
C LYS A 141 8.85 -6.91 -8.75
N PHE A 142 9.97 -6.56 -8.12
CA PHE A 142 10.00 -5.93 -6.79
C PHE A 142 10.46 -4.47 -6.86
N GLN A 143 9.82 -3.67 -7.72
CA GLN A 143 10.19 -2.29 -7.97
C GLN A 143 9.21 -1.31 -7.29
N LEU A 144 9.66 -0.09 -7.05
CA LEU A 144 8.78 1.00 -6.66
C LEU A 144 7.89 1.40 -7.86
N PRO A 145 6.70 1.98 -7.61
CA PRO A 145 5.85 2.47 -8.70
C PRO A 145 6.47 3.68 -9.39
N ASP A 146 6.34 3.74 -10.71
CA ASP A 146 6.69 4.92 -11.52
C ASP A 146 5.55 5.96 -11.51
N ASP A 147 4.30 5.51 -11.33
CA ASP A 147 3.08 6.32 -11.24
C ASP A 147 2.20 5.75 -10.11
N PHE A 148 2.04 6.49 -9.02
CA PHE A 148 1.20 6.06 -7.90
C PHE A 148 -0.28 6.00 -8.25
N LEU A 149 -0.76 6.80 -9.22
CA LEU A 149 -2.15 6.73 -9.68
C LEU A 149 -2.38 5.55 -10.63
N ARG A 150 -1.31 4.86 -11.03
CA ARG A 150 -1.36 3.57 -11.73
C ARG A 150 -0.39 2.60 -11.08
N TRP A 151 -0.60 2.37 -9.78
CA TRP A 151 0.26 1.47 -9.03
C TRP A 151 0.02 0.03 -9.47
N HIS A 152 0.98 -0.52 -10.20
CA HIS A 152 1.01 -1.91 -10.63
C HIS A 152 1.55 -2.78 -9.48
N PRO A 153 0.80 -3.80 -9.00
CA PRO A 153 1.29 -4.73 -8.01
C PRO A 153 2.35 -5.67 -8.59
N THR A 154 3.11 -6.33 -7.70
CA THR A 154 4.01 -7.41 -8.10
C THR A 154 3.23 -8.59 -8.67
N CYS A 155 2.23 -9.08 -7.93
CA CYS A 155 1.45 -10.25 -8.33
C CYS A 155 0.07 -10.31 -7.67
N HIS A 156 -0.81 -11.13 -8.24
CA HIS A 156 -2.03 -11.57 -7.56
C HIS A 156 -1.67 -12.56 -6.43
N HIS A 157 -2.51 -12.67 -5.41
CA HIS A 157 -2.30 -13.52 -4.24
C HIS A 157 -2.11 -15.00 -4.62
N LYS A 158 -2.64 -15.42 -5.77
CA LYS A 158 -2.52 -16.79 -6.31
C LYS A 158 -1.07 -17.16 -6.63
N GLN A 159 -0.22 -16.16 -6.82
CA GLN A 159 1.21 -16.30 -7.14
C GLN A 159 2.09 -15.88 -5.95
N MET A 160 1.52 -15.57 -4.78
CA MET A 160 2.26 -14.98 -3.66
C MET A 160 3.40 -15.88 -3.17
N MET A 161 3.24 -17.20 -3.24
CA MET A 161 4.27 -18.14 -2.79
C MET A 161 5.49 -18.11 -3.71
N GLU A 162 5.27 -18.15 -5.02
CA GLU A 162 6.36 -18.11 -6.01
C GLU A 162 7.19 -16.83 -5.87
N TYR A 163 6.51 -15.67 -5.84
CA TYR A 163 7.21 -14.39 -5.69
C TYR A 163 7.77 -14.18 -4.28
N GLY A 164 7.12 -14.72 -3.24
CA GLY A 164 7.63 -14.66 -1.87
C GLY A 164 8.94 -15.43 -1.72
N GLU A 165 9.07 -16.61 -2.31
CA GLU A 165 10.33 -17.35 -2.33
C GLU A 165 11.45 -16.57 -3.04
N GLN A 166 11.13 -15.93 -4.17
CA GLN A 166 12.08 -15.09 -4.91
C GLN A 166 12.48 -13.86 -4.09
N PHE A 167 11.52 -13.23 -3.41
CA PHE A 167 11.75 -12.04 -2.59
C PHE A 167 12.58 -12.35 -1.34
N ALA A 168 12.32 -13.47 -0.68
CA ALA A 168 13.11 -13.93 0.46
C ALA A 168 14.59 -14.14 0.07
N LYS A 169 14.83 -14.78 -1.08
CA LYS A 169 16.17 -15.03 -1.65
C LYS A 169 16.81 -13.81 -2.32
N LEU A 170 16.10 -12.68 -2.45
CA LEU A 170 16.60 -11.52 -3.15
C LEU A 170 17.82 -10.92 -2.43
N GLU A 171 18.99 -11.11 -3.01
CA GLU A 171 20.23 -10.41 -2.67
C GLU A 171 20.36 -9.14 -3.51
N GLN A 172 20.30 -7.98 -2.86
CA GLN A 172 20.42 -6.69 -3.57
C GLN A 172 21.88 -6.35 -3.82
N ARG A 173 22.45 -6.91 -4.91
CA ARG A 173 23.82 -6.61 -5.37
C ARG A 173 24.05 -5.12 -5.61
N HIS A 174 23.01 -4.40 -5.99
CA HIS A 174 22.96 -2.94 -5.98
C HIS A 174 21.88 -2.52 -4.99
N THR A 175 22.25 -1.70 -4.01
CA THR A 175 21.35 -1.25 -2.95
C THR A 175 20.21 -0.43 -3.57
N ARG A 176 19.00 -0.99 -3.53
CA ARG A 176 17.77 -0.35 -3.98
C ARG A 176 16.65 -0.78 -3.06
N MET A 177 15.67 0.09 -2.86
CA MET A 177 14.41 -0.29 -2.24
C MET A 177 13.70 -1.30 -3.13
N ALA A 178 13.38 -2.47 -2.58
CA ALA A 178 12.58 -3.50 -3.23
C ALA A 178 11.25 -3.62 -2.52
N LEU A 179 10.18 -3.43 -3.27
CA LEU A 179 8.81 -3.51 -2.77
C LEU A 179 8.14 -4.77 -3.31
N PHE A 180 7.63 -5.60 -2.42
CA PHE A 180 6.74 -6.70 -2.79
C PHE A 180 5.29 -6.28 -2.51
N TYR A 181 4.52 -6.10 -3.59
CA TYR A 181 3.11 -5.71 -3.51
C TYR A 181 2.19 -6.83 -4.02
N VAL A 182 1.43 -7.45 -3.13
CA VAL A 182 0.45 -8.51 -3.46
C VAL A 182 -0.97 -7.96 -3.42
N TRP A 183 -1.83 -8.37 -4.35
CA TRP A 183 -3.25 -8.01 -4.33
C TRP A 183 -4.18 -9.20 -4.55
N GLY A 184 -5.46 -9.09 -4.20
CA GLY A 184 -6.52 -10.02 -4.61
C GLY A 184 -7.82 -9.81 -3.84
N HIS A 185 -8.68 -10.82 -3.77
CA HIS A 185 -9.93 -10.73 -2.99
C HIS A 185 -10.01 -11.83 -1.95
N SER A 186 -10.39 -11.50 -0.72
CA SER A 186 -10.40 -12.48 0.38
C SER A 186 -11.37 -13.64 0.16
N TYR A 187 -12.45 -13.42 -0.60
CA TYR A 187 -13.41 -14.47 -0.94
C TYR A 187 -12.82 -15.55 -1.87
N GLU A 188 -11.75 -15.26 -2.61
CA GLU A 188 -11.13 -16.27 -3.48
C GLU A 188 -10.47 -17.37 -2.64
N PHE A 189 -9.99 -17.06 -1.43
CA PHE A 189 -9.48 -18.10 -0.53
C PHE A 189 -10.54 -19.12 -0.13
N GLU A 190 -11.77 -18.64 0.05
CA GLU A 190 -12.92 -19.49 0.35
C GLU A 190 -13.36 -20.27 -0.89
N ASN A 191 -13.52 -19.60 -2.03
CA ASN A 191 -13.95 -20.22 -3.28
C ASN A 191 -12.98 -21.32 -3.75
N ASP A 192 -11.68 -21.07 -3.60
CA ASP A 192 -10.63 -22.00 -4.02
C ASP A 192 -10.27 -23.01 -2.91
N ASN A 193 -10.90 -22.90 -1.72
CA ASN A 193 -10.67 -23.71 -0.53
C ASN A 193 -9.17 -23.84 -0.17
N ASN A 194 -8.47 -22.71 -0.14
CA ASN A 194 -7.00 -22.65 -0.02
C ASN A 194 -6.52 -21.62 1.02
N TRP A 195 -7.26 -21.48 2.13
CA TRP A 195 -6.87 -20.61 3.25
C TRP A 195 -5.49 -20.97 3.86
N ASP A 196 -4.96 -22.17 3.61
CA ASP A 196 -3.59 -22.54 3.97
C ASP A 196 -2.54 -21.74 3.19
N LEU A 197 -2.88 -21.19 2.03
CA LEU A 197 -1.97 -20.39 1.20
C LEU A 197 -1.46 -19.16 1.96
N ILE A 198 -2.35 -18.44 2.63
CA ILE A 198 -2.00 -17.24 3.40
C ILE A 198 -1.23 -17.60 4.68
N ASP A 199 -1.47 -18.77 5.28
CA ASP A 199 -0.71 -19.25 6.44
C ASP A 199 0.73 -19.58 6.04
N ARG A 200 0.92 -20.35 4.97
CA ARG A 200 2.24 -20.67 4.43
C ARG A 200 3.00 -19.44 3.98
N PHE A 201 2.31 -18.45 3.42
CA PHE A 201 2.91 -17.18 3.06
C PHE A 201 3.31 -16.38 4.30
N GLY A 202 2.46 -16.34 5.32
CA GLY A 202 2.74 -15.72 6.61
C GLY A 202 3.94 -16.32 7.32
N GLU A 203 4.05 -17.65 7.36
CA GLU A 203 5.21 -18.38 7.89
C GLU A 203 6.51 -18.05 7.13
N MET A 204 6.41 -17.91 5.81
CA MET A 204 7.56 -17.61 4.97
C MET A 204 8.00 -16.15 5.09
N MET A 205 7.04 -15.22 5.13
CA MET A 205 7.30 -13.80 4.91
C MET A 205 7.10 -12.93 6.15
N GLY A 206 6.44 -13.39 7.21
CA GLY A 206 6.19 -12.63 8.43
C GLY A 206 7.38 -12.60 9.38
N GLY A 207 7.48 -11.54 10.20
CA GLY A 207 8.45 -11.45 11.29
C GLY A 207 9.94 -11.29 10.92
N HIS A 208 10.26 -10.90 9.69
CA HIS A 208 11.65 -10.66 9.29
C HIS A 208 12.09 -9.22 9.61
N ASP A 209 13.13 -9.07 10.43
CA ASP A 209 13.67 -7.76 10.83
C ASP A 209 14.25 -6.93 9.67
N ASN A 210 14.50 -7.55 8.51
CA ASN A 210 15.01 -6.89 7.31
C ASN A 210 13.91 -6.52 6.30
N ILE A 211 12.63 -6.66 6.66
CA ILE A 211 11.47 -6.29 5.85
C ILE A 211 10.62 -5.28 6.61
N TRP A 212 10.28 -4.18 5.96
CA TRP A 212 9.28 -3.25 6.48
C TRP A 212 7.87 -3.68 6.03
N TYR A 213 7.02 -4.04 6.99
CA TYR A 213 5.61 -4.37 6.75
C TYR A 213 4.77 -3.10 6.86
N ALA A 214 4.13 -2.71 5.76
CA ALA A 214 3.50 -1.40 5.63
C ALA A 214 2.19 -1.47 4.86
N THR A 215 1.26 -0.55 5.15
CA THR A 215 0.12 -0.31 4.27
C THR A 215 0.55 0.48 3.03
N ASN A 216 -0.33 0.60 2.03
CA ASN A 216 -0.04 1.37 0.83
C ASN A 216 0.16 2.85 1.11
N THR A 217 -0.68 3.46 1.95
CA THR A 217 -0.54 4.85 2.41
C THR A 217 0.77 5.06 3.17
N GLU A 218 1.20 4.11 4.01
CA GLU A 218 2.49 4.20 4.71
C GLU A 218 3.65 4.23 3.71
N ILE A 219 3.65 3.35 2.70
CA ILE A 219 4.66 3.32 1.65
C ILE A 219 4.65 4.60 0.83
N PHE A 220 3.47 5.04 0.37
CA PHE A 220 3.32 6.28 -0.40
C PHE A 220 3.89 7.46 0.40
N THR A 221 3.43 7.63 1.65
CA THR A 221 3.83 8.74 2.52
C THR A 221 5.34 8.75 2.77
N TYR A 222 5.93 7.58 3.00
CA TYR A 222 7.37 7.45 3.20
C TYR A 222 8.16 7.85 1.96
N LEU A 223 7.76 7.38 0.77
CA LEU A 223 8.44 7.72 -0.47
C LEU A 223 8.29 9.21 -0.80
N GLN A 224 7.15 9.83 -0.50
CA GLN A 224 7.01 11.29 -0.59
C GLN A 224 7.94 12.03 0.39
N ALA A 225 8.19 11.47 1.58
CA ALA A 225 9.12 12.07 2.54
C ALA A 225 10.58 11.97 2.09
N VAL A 226 10.96 10.85 1.46
CA VAL A 226 12.28 10.65 0.85
C VAL A 226 12.55 11.69 -0.24
N GLU A 227 11.60 11.92 -1.14
CA GLU A 227 11.71 12.90 -2.22
C GLU A 227 11.81 14.35 -1.71
N GLN A 228 11.30 14.62 -0.51
CA GLN A 228 11.34 15.95 0.10
C GLN A 228 12.62 16.26 0.88
N LEU A 229 13.55 15.30 1.01
CA LEU A 229 14.85 15.56 1.62
C LEU A 229 15.62 16.64 0.86
N ARG A 230 16.30 17.51 1.60
CA ARG A 230 17.06 18.64 1.03
C ARG A 230 18.52 18.51 1.42
N TYR A 231 19.40 18.47 0.42
CA TYR A 231 20.84 18.31 0.61
C TYR A 231 21.55 19.65 0.43
N SER A 232 22.52 19.90 1.31
CA SER A 232 23.55 20.92 1.06
C SER A 232 24.39 20.57 -0.19
N VAL A 233 24.92 21.60 -0.86
CA VAL A 233 25.71 21.45 -2.09
C VAL A 233 26.95 20.57 -1.87
N ASP A 234 27.59 20.67 -0.72
CA ASP A 234 28.75 19.87 -0.33
C ASP A 234 28.38 18.49 0.23
N ARG A 235 27.08 18.21 0.43
CA ARG A 235 26.51 16.96 0.92
C ARG A 235 26.89 16.61 2.36
N HIS A 236 27.23 17.60 3.18
CA HIS A 236 27.53 17.41 4.61
C HIS A 236 26.34 17.67 5.54
N LEU A 237 25.26 18.25 5.02
CA LEU A 237 24.00 18.49 5.72
C LEU A 237 22.83 17.94 4.91
N VAL A 238 21.91 17.27 5.60
CA VAL A 238 20.60 16.87 5.08
C VAL A 238 19.53 17.43 5.98
N HIS A 239 18.53 18.08 5.39
CA HIS A 239 17.34 18.54 6.08
C HIS A 239 16.15 17.65 5.69
N ASN A 240 15.50 17.07 6.69
CA ASN A 240 14.21 16.43 6.55
C ASN A 240 13.10 17.40 7.00
N PRO A 241 12.36 18.04 6.07
CA PRO A 241 11.31 18.99 6.42
C PRO A 241 9.99 18.30 6.82
N THR A 242 9.91 16.97 6.78
CA THR A 242 8.66 16.22 6.93
C THR A 242 8.45 15.74 8.37
N ALA A 243 7.24 15.23 8.64
CA ALA A 243 6.88 14.63 9.93
C ALA A 243 7.30 13.14 10.04
N THR A 244 7.99 12.60 9.04
CA THR A 244 8.39 11.18 8.98
C THR A 244 9.91 11.09 9.01
N SER A 245 10.48 10.30 9.93
CA SER A 245 11.91 9.97 9.88
C SER A 245 12.21 9.24 8.57
N VAL A 246 13.32 9.60 7.91
CA VAL A 246 13.75 8.98 6.65
C VAL A 246 15.11 8.33 6.86
N TRP A 247 15.36 7.21 6.19
CA TRP A 247 16.66 6.54 6.23
C TRP A 247 17.34 6.69 4.87
N ILE A 248 18.65 6.92 4.90
CA ILE A 248 19.48 7.00 3.70
C ILE A 248 20.74 6.18 3.88
N SER A 249 21.42 5.86 2.79
CA SER A 249 22.78 5.37 2.83
C SER A 249 23.80 6.49 2.70
N VAL A 250 24.76 6.54 3.62
CA VAL A 250 25.95 7.42 3.58
C VAL A 250 27.19 6.54 3.56
N GLU A 251 27.93 6.56 2.45
CA GLU A 251 29.08 5.67 2.21
C GLU A 251 28.79 4.16 2.36
N GLY A 252 27.51 3.77 2.38
CA GLY A 252 27.05 2.39 2.55
C GLY A 252 26.31 2.15 3.85
N ASP A 253 26.59 2.95 4.87
CA ASP A 253 25.98 2.83 6.19
C ASP A 253 24.59 3.46 6.23
N SER A 254 23.70 2.85 7.00
CA SER A 254 22.35 3.37 7.21
C SER A 254 22.37 4.53 8.20
N VAL A 255 21.81 5.67 7.81
CA VAL A 255 21.70 6.88 8.63
C VAL A 255 20.24 7.31 8.68
N GLU A 256 19.71 7.48 9.89
CA GLU A 256 18.41 8.10 10.10
C GLU A 256 18.53 9.62 9.99
N ILE A 257 17.60 10.23 9.27
CA ILE A 257 17.36 11.67 9.21
C ILE A 257 16.01 11.93 9.90
N PRO A 258 16.01 12.30 11.19
CA PRO A 258 14.77 12.43 11.96
C PRO A 258 13.83 13.49 11.39
N ALA A 259 12.54 13.30 11.63
CA ALA A 259 11.48 14.24 11.24
C ALA A 259 11.79 15.68 11.70
N GLY A 260 11.66 16.64 10.79
CA GLY A 260 11.85 18.07 11.07
C GLY A 260 13.29 18.50 11.38
N GLN A 261 14.30 17.65 11.20
CA GLN A 261 15.68 17.92 11.61
C GLN A 261 16.65 18.17 10.47
N ILE A 262 17.72 18.90 10.78
CA ILE A 262 18.93 19.00 9.97
C ILE A 262 20.00 18.12 10.60
N VAL A 263 20.49 17.15 9.85
CA VAL A 263 21.54 16.22 10.28
C VAL A 263 22.84 16.54 9.56
N ARG A 264 23.94 16.58 10.30
CA ARG A 264 25.29 16.65 9.74
C ARG A 264 25.79 15.23 9.45
N LEU A 265 26.14 14.99 8.21
CA LEU A 265 26.68 13.71 7.76
C LEU A 265 28.20 13.70 7.92
N SER A 266 28.71 12.58 8.44
CA SER A 266 30.12 12.25 8.56
C SER A 266 30.51 11.18 7.56
#